data_AF-A0A938G116-F1
#
_entry.id   AF-A0A938G116-F1
#
_cell.length_a   1.000
_cell.length_b   1.000
_cell.length_c   1.000
_cell.angle_alpha   90.00
_cell.angle_beta   90.00
_cell.angle_gamma   90.00
#
_symmetry.space_group_name_H-M   'P 1'
#
loop_
_entity.id
_entity.type
_entity.pdbx_description
1 polymer ?
#
loop_
_entity_poly.entity_id
_entity_poly.type
_entity_poly.pdbx_seq_one_letter_code
_entity_poly.pdbx_strand_id
1 'polypeptide(L)'
;AARPEVGWHRIESDVAEVATGPWLQWHFDMCRVPPTFTERGRSESGPQVFTARRTLATQFHPEATESMLARWTGGSPDELARLGLSPDGIMADTRRFVTQSRPAAERLVDWFCEAIANS
;
A
#
# COMPACT_ATOMS: atom_id res chain seq x y z
N ALA A 1 17.78 4.96 -7.59
CA ALA A 1 17.24 3.61 -7.87
C ALA A 1 15.89 3.49 -7.18
N ALA A 2 14.96 2.71 -7.73
CA ALA A 2 13.75 2.35 -6.99
C ALA A 2 14.17 1.62 -5.71
N ARG A 3 13.55 1.97 -4.59
CA ARG A 3 13.78 1.30 -3.29
C ARG A 3 12.61 0.32 -3.10
N PRO A 4 12.87 -0.98 -2.93
CA PRO A 4 11.82 -1.92 -2.57
C PRO A 4 11.13 -1.50 -1.27
N GLU A 5 9.81 -1.63 -1.22
CA GLU A 5 9.05 -1.51 0.03
C GLU A 5 8.36 -2.83 0.29
N VAL A 6 8.79 -3.50 1.36
CA VAL A 6 8.17 -4.72 1.86
C VAL A 6 7.85 -4.51 3.34
N GLY A 7 6.62 -4.80 3.75
CA GLY A 7 6.15 -4.60 5.12
C GLY A 7 5.20 -3.41 5.25
N TRP A 8 5.11 -2.83 6.44
CA TRP A 8 4.11 -1.80 6.77
C TRP A 8 4.73 -0.41 6.76
N HIS A 9 4.31 0.44 5.82
CA HIS A 9 4.90 1.76 5.57
C HIS A 9 3.88 2.87 5.68
N ARG A 10 4.37 4.09 5.93
CA ARG A 10 3.55 5.31 5.92
C ARG A 10 3.66 5.99 4.56
N ILE A 11 2.60 6.68 4.16
CA ILE A 11 2.56 7.51 2.96
C ILE A 11 2.07 8.91 3.33
N GLU A 12 2.39 9.90 2.51
CA GLU A 12 1.78 11.22 2.55
C GLU A 12 0.73 11.32 1.45
N SER A 13 -0.38 12.03 1.71
CA SER A 13 -1.49 12.18 0.78
C SER A 13 -2.05 13.61 0.84
N ASP A 14 -2.46 14.14 -0.30
CA ASP A 14 -3.22 15.40 -0.40
C ASP A 14 -4.74 15.18 -0.29
N VAL A 15 -5.19 13.92 -0.24
CA VAL A 15 -6.57 13.49 -0.04
C VAL A 15 -6.79 13.08 1.42
N ALA A 16 -7.79 13.65 2.08
CA ALA A 16 -8.07 13.42 3.50
C ALA A 16 -8.58 12.00 3.79
N GLU A 17 -9.28 11.39 2.84
CA GLU A 17 -9.84 10.04 2.93
C GLU A 17 -8.74 8.97 2.82
N VAL A 18 -7.59 9.32 2.24
CA VAL A 18 -6.41 8.46 2.16
C VAL A 18 -5.55 8.69 3.42
N ALA A 19 -5.65 7.79 4.38
CA ALA A 19 -4.87 7.89 5.62
C ALA A 19 -3.35 7.80 5.37
N THR A 20 -2.56 8.41 6.25
CA THR A 20 -1.09 8.30 6.27
C THR A 20 -0.59 6.85 6.48
N GLY A 21 -1.46 5.93 6.89
CA GLY A 21 -1.16 4.51 7.12
C GLY A 21 -1.00 4.15 8.60
N PRO A 22 -0.37 3.00 8.91
CA PRO A 22 0.45 2.22 7.99
C PRO A 22 -0.35 1.42 6.95
N TRP A 23 0.21 1.28 5.76
CA TRP A 23 -0.28 0.46 4.65
C TRP A 23 0.71 -0.67 4.36
N LEU A 24 0.19 -1.83 3.95
CA LEU A 24 1.06 -2.91 3.50
C LEU A 24 1.64 -2.58 2.12
N GLN A 25 2.97 -2.64 2.01
CA GLN A 25 3.70 -2.64 0.76
C GLN A 25 4.32 -4.01 0.51
N TRP A 26 4.29 -4.44 -0.75
CA TRP A 26 5.04 -5.60 -1.22
C TRP A 26 5.44 -5.42 -2.68
N HIS A 27 6.38 -4.50 -2.92
CA HIS A 27 6.85 -4.19 -4.28
C HIS A 27 8.37 -3.96 -4.33
N PHE A 28 8.96 -4.33 -5.48
CA PHE A 28 10.40 -4.22 -5.74
C PHE A 28 10.72 -3.20 -6.85
N ASP A 29 9.68 -2.68 -7.48
CA ASP A 29 9.69 -1.63 -8.49
C ASP A 29 8.96 -0.39 -7.97
N MET A 30 8.84 0.61 -8.83
CA MET A 30 8.13 1.85 -8.55
C MET A 30 7.24 2.21 -9.74
N CYS A 31 5.98 2.55 -9.47
CA CYS A 31 5.04 3.01 -10.49
C CYS A 31 5.40 4.41 -11.01
N ARG A 32 5.58 4.53 -12.34
CA ARG A 32 5.60 5.84 -13.00
C ARG A 32 4.18 6.31 -13.27
N VAL A 33 3.82 7.48 -12.77
CA VAL A 33 2.50 8.07 -12.98
C VAL A 33 2.32 8.44 -14.46
N PRO A 34 1.32 7.87 -15.17
CA PRO A 34 1.04 8.26 -16.54
C PRO A 34 0.64 9.75 -16.62
N PRO A 35 0.91 10.48 -17.72
CA PRO A 35 0.53 11.89 -17.84
C PRO A 35 -0.98 12.17 -17.72
N THR A 36 -1.82 11.15 -17.93
CA THR A 36 -3.28 11.22 -17.79
C THR A 36 -3.77 10.99 -16.36
N PHE A 37 -2.88 10.65 -15.44
CA PHE A 37 -3.16 10.43 -14.02
C PHE A 37 -2.60 11.57 -13.20
N THR A 38 -3.25 11.84 -12.07
CA THR A 38 -2.73 12.76 -11.07
C THR A 38 -2.28 11.98 -9.85
N GLU A 39 -1.06 12.24 -9.39
CA GLU A 39 -0.57 11.77 -8.10
C GLU A 39 -1.35 12.41 -6.96
N ARG A 40 -1.74 11.60 -5.99
CA ARG A 40 -2.49 11.99 -4.78
C ARG A 40 -1.78 11.61 -3.49
N GLY A 41 -0.84 10.67 -3.56
CA GLY A 41 -0.06 10.28 -2.40
C GLY A 41 1.21 9.55 -2.78
N ARG A 42 2.18 9.55 -1.85
CA ARG A 42 3.55 9.06 -2.07
C ARG A 42 4.23 8.58 -0.79
N SER A 43 5.28 7.79 -0.94
CA SER A 43 6.27 7.46 0.09
C SER A 43 7.65 7.97 -0.34
N GLU A 44 8.68 7.67 0.46
CA GLU A 44 10.08 7.92 0.08
C GLU A 44 10.49 7.12 -1.18
N SER A 45 9.85 5.98 -1.42
CA SER A 45 10.18 5.07 -2.53
C SER A 45 9.48 5.44 -3.83
N GLY A 46 8.49 6.33 -3.76
CA GLY A 46 7.86 6.89 -4.94
C GLY A 46 6.37 7.13 -4.78
N PRO A 47 5.69 7.33 -5.91
CA PRO A 47 4.27 7.62 -5.91
C PRO A 47 3.44 6.38 -5.48
N GLN A 48 2.34 6.59 -4.74
CA GLN A 48 1.58 5.53 -4.05
C GLN A 48 0.08 5.52 -4.35
N VAL A 49 -0.50 6.69 -4.66
CA VAL A 49 -1.93 6.83 -5.00
C VAL A 49 -2.08 7.71 -6.22
N PHE A 50 -2.88 7.26 -7.18
CA PHE A 50 -3.14 7.96 -8.43
C PHE A 50 -4.62 7.94 -8.79
N THR A 51 -5.10 9.03 -9.39
CA THR A 51 -6.46 9.06 -9.95
C THR A 51 -6.49 9.53 -11.40
N ALA A 52 -7.45 9.00 -12.17
CA ALA A 52 -7.78 9.45 -13.52
C ALA A 52 -9.23 9.12 -13.85
N ARG A 53 -10.06 10.12 -14.17
CA ARG A 53 -11.49 9.93 -14.43
C ARG A 53 -12.10 9.03 -13.33
N ARG A 54 -12.69 7.91 -13.72
CA ARG A 54 -13.33 6.91 -12.84
C ARG A 54 -12.37 5.84 -12.31
N THR A 55 -11.08 6.13 -12.23
CA THR A 55 -10.04 5.18 -11.82
C THR A 55 -9.27 5.72 -10.63
N LEU A 56 -9.18 4.90 -9.58
CA LEU A 56 -8.25 5.02 -8.47
C LEU A 56 -7.26 3.87 -8.56
N ALA A 57 -5.97 4.17 -8.43
CA ALA A 57 -4.89 3.19 -8.38
C ALA A 57 -4.06 3.39 -7.12
N THR A 58 -3.74 2.28 -6.44
CA THR A 58 -2.83 2.24 -5.29
C THR A 58 -1.67 1.31 -5.59
N GLN A 59 -0.48 1.67 -5.13
CA GLN A 59 0.69 0.79 -5.14
C GLN A 59 0.75 -0.08 -3.88
N PHE A 60 0.27 0.45 -2.75
CA PHE A 60 0.07 -0.33 -1.53
C PHE A 60 -1.16 -1.25 -1.62
N HIS A 61 -1.25 -2.17 -0.67
CA HIS A 61 -2.30 -3.18 -0.55
C HIS A 61 -3.33 -2.80 0.53
N PRO A 62 -4.40 -2.04 0.21
CA PRO A 62 -5.48 -1.77 1.14
C PRO A 62 -6.24 -3.04 1.56
N GLU A 63 -6.17 -4.10 0.74
CA GLU A 63 -6.86 -5.37 0.93
C GLU A 63 -6.13 -6.34 1.86
N ALA A 64 -4.97 -5.94 2.40
CA ALA A 64 -4.10 -6.77 3.20
C ALA A 64 -4.82 -7.52 4.33
N THR A 65 -4.54 -8.81 4.46
CA THR A 65 -5.01 -9.66 5.55
C THR A 65 -3.86 -10.48 6.13
N GLU A 66 -4.00 -10.96 7.37
CA GLU A 66 -2.98 -11.81 8.00
C GLU A 66 -2.72 -13.09 7.19
N SER A 67 -3.77 -13.70 6.63
CA SER A 67 -3.63 -14.92 5.81
C SER A 67 -2.89 -14.67 4.49
N MET A 68 -3.07 -13.50 3.86
CA MET A 68 -2.30 -13.09 2.70
C MET A 68 -0.82 -12.97 3.03
N LEU A 69 -0.48 -12.28 4.14
CA LEU A 69 0.93 -12.15 4.53
C LEU A 69 1.56 -13.46 4.96
N ALA A 70 0.84 -14.33 5.64
CA ALA A 70 1.34 -15.67 5.98
C ALA A 70 1.74 -16.44 4.72
N ARG A 71 0.94 -16.33 3.64
CA ARG A 71 1.25 -16.95 2.35
C ARG A 71 2.46 -16.30 1.68
N TRP A 72 2.53 -14.97 1.62
CA TRP A 72 3.60 -14.26 0.91
C TRP A 72 4.95 -14.42 1.59
N THR A 73 4.98 -14.32 2.92
CA THR A 73 6.20 -14.52 3.72
C THR A 73 6.69 -15.97 3.65
N GLY A 74 5.79 -16.95 3.67
CA GLY A 74 6.14 -18.37 3.49
C GLY A 74 6.66 -18.71 2.09
N GLY A 75 6.24 -17.96 1.06
CA GLY A 75 6.69 -18.15 -0.32
C GLY A 75 7.99 -17.44 -0.68
N SER A 76 8.49 -16.52 0.16
CA SER A 76 9.58 -15.60 -0.20
C SER A 76 10.70 -15.44 0.85
N PRO A 77 11.08 -16.48 1.63
CA PRO A 77 12.02 -16.31 2.75
C PRO A 77 13.40 -15.78 2.31
N ASP A 78 13.94 -16.28 1.20
CA ASP A 78 15.25 -15.85 0.70
C ASP A 78 15.26 -14.40 0.21
N GLU A 79 14.13 -13.93 -0.33
CA GLU A 79 13.98 -12.55 -0.79
C GLU A 79 13.89 -11.57 0.37
N LEU A 80 13.13 -11.93 1.41
CA LEU A 80 13.07 -11.16 2.65
C LEU A 80 14.45 -11.08 3.31
N ALA A 81 15.19 -12.19 3.38
CA ALA A 81 16.54 -12.22 3.93
C ALA A 81 17.51 -11.29 3.16
N ARG A 82 17.42 -11.23 1.82
CA ARG A 82 18.21 -10.28 1.01
C ARG A 82 17.91 -8.81 1.30
N LEU A 83 16.70 -8.50 1.78
CA LEU A 83 16.30 -7.17 2.22
C LEU A 83 16.60 -6.91 3.71
N GLY A 84 17.18 -7.87 4.43
CA GLY A 84 17.40 -7.78 5.87
C GLY A 84 16.11 -7.92 6.70
N LEU A 85 15.05 -8.48 6.11
CA LEU A 85 13.76 -8.71 6.73
C LEU A 85 13.60 -10.19 7.13
N SER A 86 12.75 -10.44 8.13
CA SER A 86 12.36 -11.80 8.53
C SER A 86 10.86 -12.02 8.32
N PRO A 87 10.44 -13.23 7.90
CA PRO A 87 9.02 -13.61 7.87
C PRO A 87 8.30 -13.32 9.19
N ASP A 88 8.92 -13.70 10.32
CA ASP A 88 8.36 -13.53 11.64
C ASP A 88 8.18 -12.05 12.03
N GLY A 89 9.14 -11.20 11.68
CA GLY A 89 9.05 -9.75 11.90
C GLY A 89 7.87 -9.13 11.13
N ILE A 90 7.74 -9.48 9.84
CA ILE A 90 6.63 -9.00 9.01
C ILE A 90 5.28 -9.49 9.54
N MET A 91 5.21 -10.74 10.00
CA MET A 91 3.98 -11.28 10.60
C MET A 91 3.65 -10.64 11.95
N ALA A 92 4.65 -10.28 12.76
CA ALA A 92 4.44 -9.54 14.00
C ALA A 92 3.86 -8.14 13.72
N ASP A 93 4.43 -7.40 12.77
CA ASP A 93 3.89 -6.10 12.35
C ASP A 93 2.49 -6.22 11.74
N THR A 94 2.25 -7.27 10.95
CA THR A 94 0.93 -7.55 10.36
C THR A 94 -0.14 -7.71 11.42
N ARG A 95 0.10 -8.52 12.45
CA ARG A 95 -0.85 -8.69 13.57
C ARG A 95 -1.12 -7.40 14.32
N ARG A 96 -0.14 -6.49 14.37
CA ARG A 96 -0.28 -5.18 15.00
C ARG A 96 -1.12 -4.22 14.17
N PHE A 97 -0.92 -4.19 12.85
CA PHE A 97 -1.41 -3.12 11.99
C PHE A 97 -2.63 -3.46 11.14
N VAL A 98 -2.88 -4.73 10.81
CA VAL A 98 -3.97 -5.12 9.90
C VAL A 98 -5.36 -4.70 10.40
N THR A 99 -5.59 -4.76 11.71
CA THR A 99 -6.85 -4.31 12.31
C THR A 99 -6.99 -2.78 12.27
N GLN A 100 -5.87 -2.06 12.33
CA GLN A 100 -5.83 -0.60 12.28
C GLN A 100 -5.97 -0.06 10.84
N SER A 101 -5.47 -0.80 9.85
CA SER A 101 -5.55 -0.40 8.44
C SER A 101 -6.93 -0.64 7.84
N ARG A 102 -7.72 -1.59 8.36
CA ARG A 102 -9.05 -1.92 7.81
C ARG A 102 -10.00 -0.72 7.73
N PRO A 103 -10.22 0.09 8.79
CA PRO A 103 -11.07 1.28 8.67
C PRO A 103 -10.52 2.32 7.69
N ALA A 104 -9.21 2.38 7.48
CA ALA A 104 -8.62 3.26 6.47
C ALA A 104 -8.91 2.75 5.05
N ALA A 105 -8.84 1.43 4.84
CA ALA A 105 -9.21 0.80 3.57
C ALA A 105 -10.70 1.00 3.23
N GLU A 106 -11.58 0.90 4.22
CA GLU A 106 -13.01 1.20 4.06
C GLU A 106 -13.24 2.64 3.60
N ARG A 107 -12.64 3.63 4.29
CA ARG A 107 -12.72 5.04 3.88
C ARG A 107 -12.17 5.32 2.48
N LEU A 108 -11.08 4.63 2.10
CA LEU A 108 -10.51 4.74 0.76
C LEU A 108 -11.51 4.26 -0.31
N VAL A 109 -12.21 3.16 -0.05
CA VAL A 109 -13.23 2.60 -0.95
C VAL A 109 -14.48 3.48 -1.00
N ASP A 110 -14.93 4.01 0.13
CA ASP A 110 -16.05 4.95 0.19
C ASP A 110 -15.75 6.19 -0.65
N TRP A 111 -14.57 6.78 -0.49
CA TRP A 111 -14.12 7.90 -1.30
C TRP A 111 -14.10 7.58 -2.80
N PHE A 112 -13.61 6.39 -3.17
CA PHE A 112 -13.66 5.94 -4.55
C PHE A 112 -15.10 5.91 -5.08
N CYS A 113 -16.01 5.27 -4.35
CA CYS A 113 -17.41 5.11 -4.75
C CYS A 113 -18.14 6.45 -4.85
N GLU A 114 -17.89 7.38 -3.93
CA GLU A 114 -18.59 8.66 -3.84
C GLU A 114 -18.06 9.68 -4.86
N ALA A 115 -16.74 9.84 -4.94
CA ALA A 115 -16.11 10.95 -5.64
C ALA A 115 -15.46 10.56 -6.97
N ILE A 116 -14.78 9.40 -7.03
CA ILE A 116 -13.99 9.02 -8.21
C ILE A 116 -14.86 8.29 -9.23
N ALA A 117 -15.57 7.25 -8.79
CA ALA A 117 -16.44 6.44 -9.65
C ALA A 117 -17.62 7.24 -10.21
N ASN A 118 -17.98 8.39 -9.64
CA ASN A 118 -19.06 9.25 -10.12
C ASN A 118 -18.58 10.51 -10.86
N SER A 119 -17.26 10.62 -11.10
CA SER A 119 -16.67 11.72 -11.87
C SER A 119 -16.79 11.59 -13.39
#